data_AF-A0A7R8X3R4-F1
#
_entry.id   AF-A0A7R8X3R4-F1
#
_cell.length_a   1.000
_cell.length_b   1.000
_cell.length_c   1.000
_cell.angle_alpha   90.00
_cell.angle_beta   90.00
_cell.angle_gamma   90.00
#
_symmetry.space_group_name_H-M   'P 1'
#
loop_
_entity.id
_entity.type
_entity.pdbx_description
1 polymer ?
#
loop_
_entity_poly.entity_id
_entity_poly.type
_entity_poly.pdbx_seq_one_letter_code
_entity_poly.pdbx_strand_id
1 'polypeptide(L)'
;MNLVHLMTNGTSQDLEVVIQSHFHITDDSERTAEEKPAVLWYCIYEDQDDSRSEFLDAELPQGLFFVPGQSWELDFDSHVQQARTVFERMYPGEDFLPRAPDPEDIVVLDPPAPEPEQQERNNEEDGDVTEEDVDENRRGTEEVRENEGRDQGEVEAGAVKEDVDGE
;
A
#
# COMPACT_ATOMS: atom_id res chain seq x y z
N MET A 1 -9.36 -7.84 -18.64
CA MET A 1 -9.77 -8.94 -17.75
C MET A 1 -10.17 -8.28 -16.45
N ASN A 2 -11.42 -8.42 -16.01
CA ASN A 2 -11.93 -7.73 -14.83
C ASN A 2 -11.85 -8.69 -13.64
N LEU A 3 -11.29 -8.22 -12.54
CA LEU A 3 -11.28 -8.93 -11.26
C LEU A 3 -12.37 -8.30 -10.38
N VAL A 4 -13.23 -9.14 -9.82
CA VAL A 4 -14.32 -8.71 -8.92
C VAL A 4 -14.07 -9.35 -7.57
N HIS A 5 -13.98 -8.52 -6.52
CA HIS A 5 -13.92 -8.97 -5.14
C HIS A 5 -15.30 -8.80 -4.50
N LEU A 6 -15.77 -9.85 -3.84
CA LEU A 6 -16.99 -9.86 -3.04
C LEU A 6 -16.59 -10.19 -1.61
N MET A 7 -17.07 -9.41 -0.66
CA MET A 7 -16.81 -9.59 0.77
C MET A 7 -18.15 -9.53 1.51
N THR A 8 -18.31 -10.38 2.52
CA THR A 8 -19.50 -10.41 3.38
C THR A 8 -19.06 -10.77 4.79
N ASN A 9 -19.79 -10.26 5.80
CA ASN A 9 -19.70 -10.73 7.18
C ASN A 9 -20.67 -11.89 7.48
N GLY A 10 -21.41 -12.33 6.46
CA GLY A 10 -22.32 -13.47 6.49
C GLY A 10 -21.65 -14.78 6.12
N THR A 11 -22.38 -15.64 5.43
CA THR A 11 -21.91 -16.97 5.02
C THR A 11 -21.49 -16.98 3.55
N SER A 12 -20.69 -17.98 3.16
CA SER A 12 -20.36 -18.25 1.76
C SER A 12 -21.59 -18.38 0.85
N GLN A 13 -22.73 -18.84 1.38
CA GLN A 13 -23.99 -18.92 0.63
C GLN A 13 -24.53 -17.56 0.19
N ASP A 14 -24.32 -16.50 0.98
CA ASP A 14 -24.76 -15.15 0.61
C ASP A 14 -24.05 -14.67 -0.65
N LEU A 15 -22.76 -15.02 -0.78
CA LEU A 15 -21.96 -14.72 -1.97
C LEU A 15 -22.43 -15.53 -3.18
N GLU A 16 -22.79 -16.80 -3.00
CA GLU A 16 -23.29 -17.64 -4.10
C GLU A 16 -24.58 -17.05 -4.71
N VAL A 17 -25.50 -16.56 -3.88
CA VAL A 17 -26.73 -15.90 -4.36
C VAL A 17 -26.40 -14.67 -5.21
N VAL A 18 -25.44 -13.86 -4.77
CA VAL A 18 -24.99 -12.67 -5.52
C VAL A 18 -24.34 -13.06 -6.83
N ILE A 19 -23.46 -14.08 -6.82
CA ILE A 19 -22.78 -14.56 -8.02
C ILE A 19 -23.79 -15.07 -9.04
N GLN A 20 -24.75 -15.91 -8.64
CA GLN A 20 -25.79 -16.45 -9.52
C GLN A 20 -26.74 -15.38 -10.07
N SER A 21 -27.02 -14.34 -9.29
CA SER A 21 -27.89 -13.23 -9.70
C SER A 21 -27.22 -12.35 -10.76
N HIS A 22 -25.94 -12.01 -10.58
CA HIS A 22 -25.26 -10.98 -11.36
C HIS A 22 -24.34 -11.51 -12.47
N PHE A 23 -23.95 -12.77 -12.42
CA PHE A 23 -23.00 -13.34 -13.36
C PHE A 23 -23.53 -14.61 -14.01
N HIS A 24 -23.08 -14.85 -15.23
CA HIS A 24 -23.32 -16.12 -15.91
C HIS A 24 -22.19 -17.09 -15.56
N ILE A 25 -22.45 -18.05 -14.67
CA ILE A 25 -21.50 -19.16 -14.43
C ILE A 25 -21.57 -20.08 -15.65
N THR A 26 -20.46 -20.14 -16.39
CA THR A 26 -20.39 -20.85 -17.66
C THR A 26 -20.55 -22.36 -17.42
N ASP A 27 -21.75 -22.88 -17.66
CA ASP A 27 -21.95 -24.26 -18.12
C ASP A 27 -22.22 -24.18 -19.62
N ASP A 28 -21.72 -25.14 -20.41
CA ASP A 28 -21.75 -25.17 -21.88
C ASP A 28 -23.18 -25.13 -22.51
N SER A 29 -24.20 -24.95 -21.67
CA SER A 29 -25.63 -24.98 -22.00
C SER A 29 -26.18 -23.57 -22.13
N GLU A 30 -26.28 -23.12 -23.38
CA GLU A 30 -27.11 -22.00 -23.85
C GLU A 30 -26.83 -20.63 -23.19
N ARG A 31 -25.96 -19.84 -23.83
CA ARG A 31 -25.95 -18.38 -23.69
C ARG A 31 -27.33 -17.84 -24.07
N THR A 32 -28.22 -17.74 -23.10
CA THR A 32 -29.36 -16.83 -23.20
C THR A 32 -28.79 -15.43 -23.33
N ALA A 33 -29.42 -14.58 -24.14
CA ALA A 33 -28.99 -13.21 -24.39
C ALA A 33 -29.16 -12.28 -23.16
N GLU A 34 -28.98 -12.82 -21.95
CA GLU A 34 -28.88 -12.03 -20.73
C GLU A 34 -27.54 -11.27 -20.76
N GLU A 35 -27.58 -9.96 -20.55
CA GLU A 35 -26.44 -9.04 -20.61
C GLU A 35 -25.36 -9.28 -19.52
N LYS A 36 -25.47 -10.37 -18.77
CA LYS A 36 -24.61 -10.67 -17.62
C LYS A 36 -23.20 -11.07 -18.06
N PRO A 37 -22.15 -10.57 -17.39
CA PRO A 37 -20.78 -10.99 -17.66
C PRO A 37 -20.57 -12.47 -17.31
N ALA A 38 -19.82 -13.18 -18.15
CA ALA A 38 -19.46 -14.58 -17.94
C ALA A 38 -18.34 -14.75 -16.91
N VAL A 39 -18.47 -15.72 -16.00
CA VAL A 39 -17.44 -16.09 -15.03
C VAL A 39 -16.49 -17.09 -15.66
N LEU A 40 -15.21 -16.72 -15.76
CA LEU A 40 -14.15 -17.63 -16.20
C LEU A 40 -13.66 -18.51 -15.05
N TRP A 41 -13.59 -17.94 -13.85
CA TRP A 41 -13.14 -18.60 -12.64
C TRP A 41 -13.62 -17.80 -11.42
N TYR A 42 -13.92 -18.49 -10.32
CA TYR A 42 -14.14 -17.87 -9.02
C TYR A 42 -13.65 -18.80 -7.92
N CYS A 43 -13.27 -18.22 -6.78
CA CYS A 43 -13.07 -18.93 -5.53
C CYS A 43 -13.85 -18.23 -4.43
N ILE A 44 -14.27 -19.01 -3.45
CA ILE A 44 -14.85 -18.53 -2.21
C ILE A 44 -14.01 -19.13 -1.10
N TYR A 45 -13.58 -18.30 -0.16
CA TYR A 45 -12.89 -18.72 1.04
C TYR A 45 -13.44 -17.94 2.22
N GLU A 46 -13.36 -18.54 3.40
CA GLU A 46 -13.74 -17.92 4.65
C GLU A 46 -12.45 -17.50 5.35
N ASP A 47 -12.39 -16.22 5.73
CA ASP A 47 -11.31 -15.72 6.58
C ASP A 47 -11.71 -15.84 8.05
N GLN A 48 -10.74 -16.17 8.90
CA GLN A 48 -10.99 -16.27 10.33
C GLN A 48 -10.92 -14.89 10.96
N ASP A 49 -11.96 -14.51 11.69
CA ASP A 49 -11.98 -13.24 12.39
C ASP A 49 -11.17 -13.30 13.69
N ASP A 50 -9.91 -12.87 13.59
CA ASP A 50 -9.01 -12.78 14.74
C ASP A 50 -9.28 -11.54 15.61
N SER A 51 -10.24 -10.66 15.24
CA SER A 51 -10.60 -9.46 16.01
C SER A 51 -11.25 -9.75 17.37
N ARG A 52 -11.59 -11.03 17.64
CA ARG A 52 -12.17 -11.48 18.91
C ARG A 52 -11.25 -12.43 19.68
N SER A 53 -9.96 -12.39 19.35
CA SER A 53 -8.97 -13.25 19.98
C SER A 53 -8.82 -12.95 21.48
N GLU A 54 -8.69 -14.02 22.28
CA GLU A 54 -8.38 -13.95 23.71
C GLU A 54 -7.09 -13.15 24.00
N PHE A 55 -6.23 -12.99 23.00
CA PHE A 55 -5.00 -12.20 23.07
C PHE A 55 -5.22 -10.69 23.12
N LEU A 56 -6.42 -10.19 22.79
CA LEU A 56 -6.74 -8.77 22.94
C LEU A 56 -6.86 -8.36 24.42
N ASP A 57 -7.36 -9.28 25.25
CA ASP A 57 -7.58 -9.07 26.69
C ASP A 57 -6.49 -9.72 27.55
N ALA A 58 -5.60 -10.52 26.96
CA ALA A 58 -4.52 -11.18 27.68
C ALA A 58 -3.32 -10.24 27.91
N GLU A 59 -2.73 -10.32 29.10
CA GLU A 59 -1.42 -9.72 29.37
C GLU A 59 -0.34 -10.52 28.63
N LEU A 60 0.06 -10.02 27.46
CA LEU A 60 1.19 -10.58 26.71
C LEU A 60 2.51 -10.25 27.42
N PRO A 61 3.53 -11.12 27.30
CA PRO A 61 4.88 -10.80 27.76
C PRO A 61 5.40 -9.48 27.17
N GLN A 62 6.25 -8.79 27.93
CA GLN A 62 6.82 -7.50 27.49
C GLN A 62 7.56 -7.65 26.15
N GLY A 63 7.30 -6.71 25.23
CA GLY A 63 7.88 -6.70 23.89
C GLY A 63 7.12 -7.53 22.86
N LEU A 64 6.05 -8.23 23.25
CA LEU A 64 5.14 -8.90 22.33
C LEU A 64 3.86 -8.10 22.18
N PHE A 65 3.41 -7.94 20.93
CA PHE A 65 2.19 -7.22 20.57
C PHE A 65 1.32 -8.13 19.71
N PHE A 66 0.04 -8.22 20.04
CA PHE A 66 -0.96 -8.83 19.18
C PHE A 66 -1.56 -7.76 18.28
N VAL A 67 -1.67 -8.07 16.98
CA VAL A 67 -2.37 -7.26 15.99
C VAL A 67 -3.34 -8.20 15.29
N PRO A 68 -4.66 -7.95 15.35
CA PRO A 68 -5.63 -8.77 14.65
C PRO A 68 -5.41 -8.70 13.13
N GLY A 69 -5.92 -9.72 12.44
CA GLY A 69 -5.82 -9.85 11.00
C GLY A 69 -6.68 -8.86 10.22
N GLN A 70 -7.22 -9.32 9.10
CA GLN A 70 -8.07 -8.48 8.26
C GLN A 70 -9.36 -8.12 9.00
N SER A 71 -9.83 -6.89 8.77
CA SER A 71 -11.11 -6.41 9.28
C SER A 71 -12.14 -6.47 8.15
N TRP A 72 -13.41 -6.52 8.52
CA TRP A 72 -14.55 -6.43 7.58
C TRP A 72 -14.80 -5.00 7.07
N GLU A 73 -14.06 -4.03 7.62
CA GLU A 73 -14.10 -2.63 7.20
C GLU A 73 -13.50 -2.48 5.80
N LEU A 74 -14.09 -1.57 5.01
CA LEU A 74 -13.64 -1.30 3.64
C LEU A 74 -12.39 -0.41 3.60
N ASP A 75 -12.18 0.39 4.64
CA ASP A 75 -11.03 1.24 4.80
C ASP A 75 -9.96 0.60 5.72
N PHE A 76 -8.89 1.35 5.99
CA PHE A 76 -7.77 0.90 6.80
C PHE A 76 -7.70 1.64 8.14
N ASP A 77 -8.74 2.36 8.54
CA ASP A 77 -8.67 3.27 9.69
C ASP A 77 -8.39 2.51 10.99
N SER A 78 -9.02 1.34 11.17
CA SER A 78 -8.77 0.47 12.32
C SER A 78 -7.33 -0.06 12.34
N HIS A 79 -6.78 -0.52 11.22
CA HIS A 79 -5.40 -0.99 11.14
C HIS A 79 -4.39 0.13 11.39
N VAL A 80 -4.62 1.32 10.85
CA VAL A 80 -3.77 2.50 11.08
C VAL A 80 -3.79 2.88 12.57
N GLN A 81 -4.96 2.85 13.20
CA GLN A 81 -5.09 3.15 14.63
C GLN A 81 -4.40 2.10 15.51
N GLN A 82 -4.50 0.82 15.16
CA GLN A 82 -3.79 -0.25 15.85
C GLN A 82 -2.27 -0.12 15.69
N ALA A 83 -1.78 0.13 14.47
CA ALA A 83 -0.36 0.35 14.20
C ALA A 83 0.18 1.53 15.02
N ARG A 84 -0.58 2.63 15.10
CA ARG A 84 -0.23 3.78 15.95
C ARG A 84 -0.16 3.43 17.42
N THR A 85 -1.13 2.65 17.92
CA THR A 85 -1.17 2.22 19.32
C THR A 85 0.03 1.33 19.67
N VAL A 86 0.39 0.41 18.78
CA VAL A 86 1.57 -0.45 18.96
C VAL A 86 2.86 0.38 18.90
N PHE A 87 2.97 1.31 17.95
CA PHE A 87 4.12 2.21 17.83
C PHE A 87 4.33 3.04 19.09
N GLU A 88 3.28 3.69 19.61
CA GLU A 88 3.37 4.51 20.83
C GLU A 88 3.81 3.69 22.05
N ARG A 89 3.40 2.42 22.14
CA ARG A 89 3.85 1.52 23.21
C ARG A 89 5.33 1.14 23.07
N MET A 90 5.84 1.03 21.84
CA MET A 90 7.25 0.74 21.58
C MET A 90 8.15 1.96 21.74
N TYR A 91 7.68 3.13 21.28
CA TYR A 91 8.41 4.39 21.22
C TYR A 91 7.57 5.53 21.79
N PRO A 92 7.43 5.62 23.13
CA PRO A 92 6.57 6.63 23.74
C PRO A 92 7.04 8.05 23.45
N GLY A 93 6.13 8.90 22.97
CA GLY A 93 6.41 10.29 22.65
C GLY A 93 7.14 10.57 21.34
N GLU A 94 7.42 9.54 20.52
CA GLU A 94 7.91 9.72 19.15
C GLU A 94 6.74 9.94 18.18
N ASP A 95 6.97 10.68 17.10
CA ASP A 95 5.94 10.93 16.09
C ASP A 95 5.69 9.68 15.23
N PHE A 96 4.41 9.33 15.05
CA PHE A 96 4.01 8.20 14.20
C PHE A 96 4.10 8.57 12.71
N LEU A 97 4.96 7.86 11.97
CA LEU A 97 5.24 8.07 10.54
C LEU A 97 5.67 9.51 10.21
N PRO A 98 6.81 9.98 10.76
CA PRO A 98 7.34 11.29 10.42
C PRO A 98 7.74 11.32 8.94
N ARG A 99 7.73 12.51 8.33
CA ARG A 99 8.21 12.67 6.96
C ARG A 99 9.67 12.22 6.90
N ALA A 100 9.97 11.35 5.93
CA ALA A 100 11.36 10.99 5.66
C ALA A 100 12.15 12.26 5.29
N PRO A 101 13.41 12.40 5.73
CA PRO A 101 14.25 13.52 5.32
C PRO A 101 14.36 13.55 3.80
N ASP A 102 14.37 14.75 3.21
CA ASP A 102 14.49 14.90 1.76
C ASP A 102 15.88 14.37 1.32
N PRO A 103 16.00 13.73 0.14
CA PRO A 103 17.25 13.06 -0.26
C PRO A 103 18.43 14.03 -0.39
N GLU A 104 18.15 15.31 -0.62
CA GLU A 104 19.12 16.39 -0.74
C GLU A 104 19.73 16.78 0.62
N ASP A 105 19.02 16.49 1.72
CA ASP A 105 19.49 16.74 3.09
C ASP A 105 20.40 15.61 3.61
N ILE A 106 20.53 14.51 2.86
CA ILE A 106 21.36 13.38 3.25
C ILE A 106 22.83 13.69 2.89
N VAL A 107 23.67 13.90 3.91
CA VAL A 107 25.12 14.04 3.70
C VAL A 107 25.70 12.69 3.28
N VAL A 108 26.03 12.54 1.99
CA VAL A 108 26.82 11.41 1.49
C VAL A 108 28.27 11.63 1.92
N LEU A 109 28.72 10.90 2.93
CA LEU A 109 30.14 10.82 3.25
C LEU A 109 30.80 9.98 2.17
N ASP A 110 31.78 10.56 1.46
CA ASP A 110 32.63 9.79 0.57
C ASP A 110 33.18 8.58 1.35
N PRO A 111 33.19 7.38 0.73
CA PRO A 111 33.82 6.23 1.37
C PRO A 111 35.23 6.63 1.79
N PRO A 112 35.68 6.27 3.00
CA PRO A 112 37.02 6.62 3.46
C PRO A 112 38.00 6.22 2.35
N ALA A 113 38.81 7.19 1.91
CA ALA A 113 39.84 6.94 0.93
C ALA A 113 40.59 5.67 1.36
N PRO A 114 40.88 4.73 0.44
CA PRO A 114 41.64 3.55 0.79
C PRO A 114 42.89 4.04 1.54
N GLU A 115 43.02 3.62 2.81
CA GLU A 115 44.23 3.93 3.57
C GLU A 115 45.41 3.52 2.69
N PRO A 116 46.48 4.33 2.59
CA PRO A 116 47.61 3.98 1.76
C PRO A 116 48.11 2.63 2.23
N GLU A 117 47.83 1.58 1.45
CA GLU A 117 48.36 0.25 1.64
C GLU A 117 49.87 0.46 1.74
N GLN A 118 50.41 0.20 2.94
CA GLN A 118 51.85 0.22 3.13
C GLN A 118 52.38 -0.84 2.18
N GLN A 119 52.98 -0.36 1.10
CA GLN A 119 53.57 -1.15 0.03
C GLN A 119 54.75 -1.94 0.62
N GLU A 120 54.45 -3.07 1.26
CA GLU A 120 55.44 -4.10 1.50
C GLU A 120 55.79 -4.70 0.14
N ARG A 121 56.87 -4.16 -0.42
CA ARG A 121 57.56 -4.76 -1.57
C ARG A 121 57.82 -6.23 -1.29
N ASN A 122 57.17 -7.12 -2.01
CA ASN A 122 57.73 -8.41 -2.40
C ASN A 122 57.21 -8.74 -3.81
N ASN A 123 58.14 -8.83 -4.75
CA ASN A 123 57.91 -9.38 -6.09
C ASN A 123 57.46 -10.84 -5.97
N GLU A 124 56.54 -11.28 -6.83
CA GLU A 124 56.75 -12.39 -7.79
C GLU A 124 55.50 -12.59 -8.67
N GLU A 125 55.76 -13.14 -9.87
CA GLU A 125 54.97 -13.18 -11.11
C GLU A 125 53.62 -13.94 -11.04
N ASP A 126 52.66 -13.60 -11.92
CA ASP A 126 52.19 -14.47 -13.05
C ASP A 126 50.76 -14.13 -13.56
N GLY A 127 50.56 -14.28 -14.89
CA GLY A 127 49.27 -14.42 -15.63
C GLY A 127 48.39 -13.17 -15.83
N ASP A 128 48.29 -12.55 -17.02
CA ASP A 128 47.38 -12.90 -18.16
C ASP A 128 45.91 -13.01 -17.69
N VAL A 129 44.92 -12.21 -18.11
CA VAL A 129 44.50 -11.79 -19.46
C VAL A 129 43.70 -10.48 -19.37
N THR A 130 43.78 -9.68 -20.44
CA THR A 130 43.02 -8.46 -20.77
C THR A 130 41.52 -8.71 -21.05
N GLU A 131 40.64 -7.82 -20.59
CA GLU A 131 39.36 -7.53 -21.27
C GLU A 131 39.37 -6.07 -21.74
N GLU A 132 39.46 -5.92 -23.06
CA GLU A 132 39.18 -4.71 -23.86
C GLU A 132 37.70 -4.33 -23.66
N ASP A 133 37.41 -3.13 -23.17
CA ASP A 133 37.13 -1.90 -23.94
C ASP A 133 35.78 -1.86 -24.69
N VAL A 134 35.22 -0.65 -24.67
CA VAL A 134 34.19 -0.05 -25.54
C VAL A 134 32.72 -0.20 -25.07
N ASP A 135 31.87 0.82 -24.97
CA ASP A 135 31.97 2.29 -24.93
C ASP A 135 30.52 2.83 -24.78
N GLU A 136 30.42 4.09 -24.37
CA GLU A 136 29.43 5.10 -24.76
C GLU A 136 27.91 4.80 -24.64
N ASN A 137 27.23 5.41 -23.68
CA ASN A 137 26.70 6.78 -23.75
C ASN A 137 25.71 7.02 -24.91
N ARG A 138 24.41 7.14 -24.60
CA ARG A 138 23.62 8.25 -25.16
C ARG A 138 22.43 8.66 -24.31
N ARG A 139 22.75 9.63 -23.45
CA ARG A 139 21.98 10.82 -23.08
C ARG A 139 20.85 11.22 -24.05
N GLY A 140 19.72 11.63 -23.46
CA GLY A 140 18.77 12.61 -23.99
C GLY A 140 17.35 12.32 -23.49
N THR A 141 16.57 13.22 -22.90
CA THR A 141 16.68 14.65 -22.61
C THR A 141 15.48 15.00 -21.73
N GLU A 142 15.64 15.96 -20.83
CA GLU A 142 14.60 16.61 -20.03
C GLU A 142 13.45 17.16 -20.90
N GLU A 143 12.21 17.06 -20.41
CA GLU A 143 11.26 18.17 -20.49
C GLU A 143 10.50 18.28 -19.15
N VAL A 144 10.97 19.20 -18.33
CA VAL A 144 10.23 19.82 -17.23
C VAL A 144 9.15 20.71 -17.85
N ARG A 145 7.90 20.60 -17.39
CA ARG A 145 6.93 21.70 -17.46
C ARG A 145 6.24 21.84 -16.12
N GLU A 146 6.72 22.82 -15.37
CA GLU A 146 6.02 23.49 -14.28
C GLU A 146 4.67 24.03 -14.77
N ASN A 147 3.64 23.98 -13.91
CA ASN A 147 2.59 24.98 -13.96
C ASN A 147 1.98 25.19 -12.57
N GLU A 148 2.39 26.26 -11.92
CA GLU A 148 1.72 26.82 -10.74
C GLU A 148 0.50 27.66 -11.16
N GLY A 149 -0.57 27.54 -10.36
CA GLY A 149 -1.39 28.65 -9.89
C GLY A 149 -2.20 29.49 -10.89
N ARG A 150 -3.52 29.33 -10.85
CA ARG A 150 -4.44 30.49 -10.96
C ARG A 150 -5.72 30.28 -10.15
N ASP A 151 -5.72 30.93 -9.00
CA ASP A 151 -6.87 31.47 -8.27
C ASP A 151 -7.68 32.42 -9.16
N GLN A 152 -9.00 32.23 -9.23
CA GLN A 152 -10.01 33.29 -9.26
C GLN A 152 -11.26 32.76 -8.57
N GLY A 153 -11.58 33.35 -7.42
CA GLY A 153 -12.86 33.15 -6.75
C GLY A 153 -14.02 33.81 -7.50
N GLU A 154 -15.23 33.34 -7.19
CA GLU A 154 -16.41 34.19 -7.16
C GLU A 154 -17.37 33.70 -6.06
N VAL A 155 -17.81 34.68 -5.29
CA VAL A 155 -18.71 34.62 -4.16
C VAL A 155 -20.15 34.39 -4.64
N GLU A 156 -20.94 33.56 -3.96
CA GLU A 156 -22.35 33.87 -3.73
C GLU A 156 -22.79 33.34 -2.35
N ALA A 157 -23.14 34.31 -1.50
CA ALA A 157 -23.84 34.11 -0.26
C ALA A 157 -25.34 33.95 -0.54
N GLY A 158 -25.92 32.81 -0.16
CA GLY A 158 -27.35 32.56 -0.19
C GLY A 158 -27.85 32.15 1.18
N ALA A 159 -28.12 33.12 2.04
CA ALA A 159 -28.81 32.92 3.31
C ALA A 159 -30.26 32.46 3.05
N VAL A 160 -30.63 31.27 3.51
CA VAL A 160 -32.04 30.88 3.67
C VAL A 160 -32.43 31.16 5.12
N LYS A 161 -33.40 32.06 5.25
CA LYS A 161 -34.00 32.51 6.50
C LYS A 161 -34.82 31.39 7.13
N GLU A 162 -34.79 31.39 8.46
CA GLU A 162 -35.80 30.79 9.33
C GLU A 162 -37.17 31.36 8.97
N ASP A 163 -38.13 30.48 8.69
CA ASP A 163 -39.56 30.80 8.82
C ASP A 163 -40.10 30.00 10.00
N VAL A 164 -40.31 30.74 11.08
CA VAL A 164 -41.17 30.40 12.21
C VAL A 164 -42.59 30.78 11.80
N ASP A 165 -43.48 29.80 11.75
CA ASP A 165 -44.93 29.93 11.98
C ASP A 165 -45.39 28.51 12.41
N GLY A 166 -46.07 28.26 13.52
CA GLY A 166 -46.95 29.13 14.27
C GLY A 166 -48.41 28.75 14.05
N GLU A 167 -48.82 27.50 14.29
CA GLU A 167 -50.08 27.09 14.96
C GLU A 167 -50.17 25.58 15.16
#